data_AF-A0A3B8L106-F1
#
_entry.id   AF-A0A3B8L106-F1
#
_cell.length_a   1.000
_cell.length_b   1.000
_cell.length_c   1.000
_cell.angle_alpha   90.00
_cell.angle_beta   90.00
_cell.angle_gamma   90.00
#
_symmetry.space_group_name_H-M   'P 1'
#
loop_
_entity.id
_entity.type
_entity.pdbx_description
1 polymer ?
#
loop_
_entity_poly.entity_id
_entity_poly.type
_entity_poly.pdbx_seq_one_letter_code
_entity_poly.pdbx_strand_id
1 'polypeptide(L)' 'TIRGYYSKIDGSVQPYAVSLPPGINPRSGTRHRLHLKLHGRGGTLNELRFIAQHEGKALSKGQGFVQLDVFGR' A
#
# COMPACT_ATOMS: atom_id res chain seq x y z
N THR A 1 6.25 2.32 2.03
CA THR A 1 6.28 3.64 1.35
C THR A 1 4.91 3.97 0.82
N ILE A 2 4.53 5.24 0.77
CA ILE A 2 3.19 5.68 0.32
C ILE A 2 3.27 6.28 -1.08
N ARG A 3 2.25 6.04 -1.90
CA ARG A 3 2.13 6.53 -3.28
C ARG A 3 0.67 6.86 -3.59
N GLY A 4 0.45 7.52 -4.72
CA GLY A 4 -0.87 7.75 -5.29
C GLY A 4 -0.96 7.15 -6.69
N TYR A 5 -2.13 6.58 -7.02
CA TYR A 5 -2.48 6.16 -8.37
C TYR A 5 -3.51 7.13 -8.94
N TYR A 6 -3.27 7.63 -10.15
CA TYR A 6 -4.26 8.38 -10.90
C TYR A 6 -5.10 7.40 -11.72
N SER A 7 -6.36 7.25 -11.35
CA SER A 7 -7.30 6.36 -12.00
C SER A 7 -7.64 6.87 -13.39
N LYS A 8 -7.44 6.01 -14.40
CA LYS A 8 -7.86 6.30 -15.78
C LYS A 8 -9.37 6.16 -16.00
N ILE A 9 -10.09 5.59 -15.03
CA ILE A 9 -11.54 5.34 -15.14
C ILE A 9 -12.31 6.63 -14.80
N ASP A 10 -11.89 7.33 -13.76
CA ASP A 10 -12.65 8.45 -13.18
C ASP A 10 -11.77 9.67 -12.82
N GLY A 11 -10.46 9.63 -13.11
CA GLY A 11 -9.53 10.71 -12.80
C GLY A 11 -9.19 10.87 -11.31
N SER A 12 -9.71 10.00 -10.43
CA SER A 12 -9.48 10.10 -9.00
C SER A 12 -8.02 9.80 -8.62
N VAL A 13 -7.52 10.47 -7.59
CA VAL A 13 -6.26 10.10 -6.94
C VAL A 13 -6.55 9.10 -5.84
N GLN A 14 -5.94 7.92 -5.92
CA GLN A 14 -6.13 6.84 -4.97
C GLN A 14 -4.82 6.58 -4.20
N PRO A 15 -4.74 6.98 -2.92
CA PRO A 15 -3.60 6.67 -2.07
C PRO A 15 -3.46 5.17 -1.81
N TYR A 16 -2.23 4.70 -1.80
CA TYR A 16 -1.90 3.33 -1.40
C TYR A 16 -0.54 3.28 -0.71
N ALA A 17 -0.35 2.27 0.14
CA ALA A 17 0.93 1.98 0.76
C ALA A 17 1.49 0.65 0.28
N VAL A 18 2.80 0.62 0.01
CA VAL A 18 3.55 -0.57 -0.40
C VAL A 18 4.54 -0.94 0.70
N SER A 19 4.47 -2.20 1.12
CA SER A 19 5.42 -2.82 2.06
C SER A 19 6.23 -3.88 1.32
N LEU A 20 7.55 -3.68 1.26
CA LEU A 20 8.49 -4.61 0.64
C LEU A 20 9.20 -5.42 1.72
N PRO A 21 9.21 -6.76 1.66
CA PRO A 21 9.94 -7.57 2.61
C PRO A 21 11.46 -7.36 2.51
N PRO A 22 12.21 -7.68 3.59
CA PRO A 22 13.66 -7.51 3.61
C PRO A 22 14.36 -8.25 2.47
N GLY A 23 15.37 -7.62 1.87
CA GLY A 23 16.20 -8.25 0.84
C GLY A 23 15.58 -8.34 -0.56
N ILE A 24 14.35 -7.83 -0.77
CA ILE A 24 13.82 -7.71 -2.14
C ILE A 24 14.63 -6.70 -2.94
N ASN A 25 15.02 -7.12 -4.15
CA ASN A 25 15.48 -6.24 -5.21
C ASN A 25 14.32 -5.98 -6.19
N PRO A 26 13.68 -4.80 -6.18
CA PRO A 26 12.56 -4.50 -7.07
C PRO A 26 12.93 -4.51 -8.57
N ARG A 27 14.23 -4.49 -8.90
CA ARG A 27 14.75 -4.46 -10.27
C ARG A 27 15.21 -5.82 -10.79
N SER A 28 15.19 -6.88 -9.97
CA SER A 28 15.70 -8.19 -10.39
C SER A 28 14.80 -8.92 -11.39
N GLY A 29 13.56 -8.46 -11.60
CA GLY A 29 12.55 -9.16 -12.39
C GLY A 29 11.97 -10.41 -11.70
N THR A 30 12.42 -10.73 -10.49
CA THR A 30 11.90 -11.84 -9.69
C THR A 30 10.44 -11.57 -9.31
N ARG A 31 9.59 -12.57 -9.50
CA ARG A 31 8.18 -12.48 -9.11
C ARG A 31 8.05 -12.75 -7.61
N HIS A 32 7.28 -11.91 -6.93
CA HIS A 32 6.94 -12.06 -5.52
C HIS A 32 5.44 -12.22 -5.36
N ARG A 33 5.02 -12.96 -4.33
CA ARG A 33 3.61 -13.01 -3.94
C ARG A 33 3.16 -11.61 -3.55
N LEU A 34 2.01 -11.19 -4.08
CA LEU A 34 1.35 -9.93 -3.75
C LEU A 34 0.15 -10.21 -2.84
N HIS A 35 0.11 -9.52 -1.70
CA HIS A 35 -1.04 -9.51 -0.80
C HIS A 35 -1.71 -8.16 -0.92
N LEU A 36 -2.99 -8.18 -1.29
CA LEU A 36 -3.81 -6.97 -1.40
C LEU A 36 -4.69 -6.84 -0.16
N LYS A 37 -4.57 -5.72 0.55
CA LYS A 37 -5.45 -5.38 1.66
C LYS A 37 -6.35 -4.23 1.24
N LEU A 38 -7.64 -4.56 1.08
CA LEU A 38 -8.68 -3.60 0.76
C LEU A 38 -9.30 -3.12 2.07
N HIS A 39 -9.15 -1.82 2.35
CA HIS A 39 -9.72 -1.22 3.55
C HIS A 39 -11.19 -0.88 3.29
N GLY A 40 -12.03 -1.06 4.31
CA GLY A 40 -13.45 -0.68 4.24
C GLY A 40 -13.65 0.82 4.34
N ARG A 41 -14.85 1.28 3.98
CA ARG A 41 -15.26 2.69 4.09
C ARG A 41 -15.60 3.00 5.55
N GLY A 42 -14.63 3.50 6.31
CA GLY A 42 -14.85 3.95 7.69
C GLY A 42 -15.24 5.43 7.72
N GLY A 43 -16.27 5.80 8.49
CA GLY A 43 -16.64 7.21 8.68
C GLY A 43 -15.53 8.09 9.29
N THR A 44 -14.47 7.48 9.83
CA THR A 44 -13.32 8.13 10.45
C THR A 44 -11.99 7.94 9.70
N LEU A 45 -11.98 7.19 8.59
CA LEU A 45 -10.77 6.93 7.79
C LEU A 45 -10.79 7.84 6.56
N ASN A 46 -10.21 9.04 6.69
CA ASN A 46 -9.95 9.93 5.56
C ASN A 46 -8.52 9.70 5.02
N GLU A 47 -8.21 10.29 3.86
CA GLU A 47 -6.92 10.13 3.19
C GLU A 47 -5.74 10.54 4.08
N LEU A 48 -5.88 11.65 4.82
CA LEU A 48 -4.84 12.16 5.70
C LEU A 48 -4.50 11.14 6.80
N ARG A 49 -5.53 10.54 7.42
CA ARG A 49 -5.35 9.50 8.43
C ARG A 49 -4.75 8.23 7.85
N PHE A 50 -5.16 7.83 6.64
CA PHE A 50 -4.55 6.68 5.96
C PHE A 50 -3.04 6.89 5.76
N ILE A 51 -2.65 8.07 5.24
CA ILE A 51 -1.24 8.44 5.05
C ILE A 51 -0.51 8.40 6.38
N ALA A 52 -1.02 9.09 7.41
CA ALA A 52 -0.38 9.14 8.73
C ALA A 52 -0.20 7.74 9.38
N GLN A 53 -1.11 6.80 9.16
CA GLN A 53 -1.02 5.44 9.70
C GLN A 53 -0.01 4.54 8.98
N HIS A 54 0.32 4.85 7.73
CA HIS A 54 1.20 4.03 6.89
C HIS A 54 2.57 4.68 6.65
N GLU A 55 2.72 5.95 7.02
CA GLU A 55 3.98 6.67 6.92
C GLU A 55 4.95 6.19 7.99
N GLY A 56 6.21 5.91 7.59
CA GLY A 56 7.24 5.44 8.52
C GLY A 56 6.97 4.07 9.17
N LYS A 57 5.86 3.40 8.84
CA LYS A 57 5.48 2.13 9.49
C LYS A 57 6.52 1.05 9.21
N ALA A 58 7.02 0.45 10.29
CA ALA A 58 7.94 -0.68 10.21
C ALA A 58 7.26 -1.88 9.54
N LEU A 59 8.03 -2.60 8.72
CA LEU A 59 7.59 -3.84 8.10
C LEU A 59 7.35 -4.90 9.17
N SER A 60 6.33 -5.75 8.97
CA SER A 60 6.11 -6.88 9.86
C SER A 60 7.30 -7.83 9.83
N LYS A 61 7.75 -8.28 11.01
CA LYS A 61 8.85 -9.26 11.11
C LYS A 61 8.43 -10.57 10.42
N GLY A 62 9.30 -11.10 9.57
CA GLY A 62 9.04 -12.36 8.85
C GLY A 62 8.10 -12.24 7.65
N GLN A 63 7.70 -11.02 7.24
CA GLN A 63 6.97 -10.83 5.99
C GLN A 63 7.85 -11.30 4.81
N GLY A 64 7.34 -12.25 4.01
CA GLY A 64 7.99 -12.79 2.82
C GLY A 64 7.27 -12.45 1.51
N PHE A 65 6.31 -11.52 1.55
CA PHE A 65 5.47 -11.14 0.43
C PHE A 65 5.40 -9.62 0.31
N VAL A 66 5.15 -9.13 -0.90
CA VAL A 66 4.84 -7.70 -1.13
C VAL A 66 3.41 -7.47 -0.66
N GLN A 67 3.17 -6.42 0.13
CA GLN A 67 1.82 -6.03 0.53
C GLN A 67 1.46 -4.67 -0.04
N LEU A 68 0.23 -4.56 -0.55
CA LEU A 68 -0.39 -3.32 -0.98
C LEU A 68 -1.61 -3.04 -0.11
N ASP A 69 -1.58 -1.95 0.65
CA ASP A 69 -2.71 -1.41 1.39
C ASP A 69 -3.38 -0.34 0.54
N VAL A 70 -4.63 -0.54 0.14
CA VAL A 70 -5.38 0.38 -0.73
C VAL A 70 -6.37 1.18 0.10
N PHE A 71 -6.34 2.50 -0.01
CA PHE A 71 -7.31 3.36 0.66
C PHE A 71 -8.75 3.03 0.23
N GLY A 72 -9.60 2.72 1.21
CA GLY A 72 -11.03 2.48 1.00
C GLY A 72 -11.82 3.78 1.06
N ARG A 73 -12.42 4.19 -0.06
CA ARG A 73 -13.26 5.39 -0.18
C ARG A 73 -14.73 5.14 0.10
#